data_AF-A0A550H4Z0-F1
#
_entry.id   AF-A0A550H4Z0-F1
#
_cell.length_a   1.000
_cell.length_b   1.000
_cell.length_c   1.000
_cell.angle_alpha   90.00
_cell.angle_beta   90.00
_cell.angle_gamma   90.00
#
_symmetry.space_group_name_H-M   'P 1'
#
loop_
_entity.id
_entity.type
_entity.pdbx_description
1 polymer ?
#
loop_
_entity_poly.entity_id
_entity_poly.type
_entity_poly.pdbx_seq_one_letter_code
_entity_poly.pdbx_strand_id
1 'polypeptide(L)'
;MYINMTHVIFYDACHDGHISFKVFFTQSLTPSRRDTVKGENQMRAVASPPKSTSKSTGLVEMVRTLDAECRNCAPLTPLKCITRCNVWKLKNELRRLRETMDNPNFIKELLNVLKNETRLHILYSIVKGRYSVNQLQQELKRAGYTHSQDTISQEYLRPLISVGLAAEAREEYYATIFGGRLTELLEDFPEFIKVLPAHSECYEETLLINLLTGPKTFQEIEALISPRIASRVLKRLKTAGLIETPEEKDYVFFFKSKRDPKKEALYVTEKKIYDSIPEEGIAARKLARKTELSIRRIYKYLRGLKGKKLVFTRKTPKVYNLTAKGEKIATLLQDLQNLVEETWNSSEQVLSNEKS
;
A
#
# COMPACT_ATOMS: atom_id res chain seq x y z
N MET A 1 26.86 63.62 5.73
CA MET A 1 25.96 62.70 5.00
C MET A 1 26.27 61.30 5.50
N TYR A 2 25.50 60.78 6.45
CA TYR A 2 25.72 59.45 7.01
C TYR A 2 25.00 58.42 6.12
N ILE A 3 25.78 57.59 5.41
CA ILE A 3 25.25 56.43 4.70
C ILE A 3 25.03 55.34 5.75
N ASN A 4 23.78 55.14 6.17
CA ASN A 4 23.43 54.08 7.08
C ASN A 4 23.27 52.78 6.27
N MET A 5 24.26 51.88 6.33
CA MET A 5 24.19 50.57 5.69
C MET A 5 23.34 49.63 6.55
N THR A 6 22.04 49.56 6.29
CA THR A 6 21.22 48.46 6.82
C THR A 6 21.50 47.20 6.01
N HIS A 7 22.23 46.25 6.61
CA HIS A 7 22.32 44.88 6.11
C HIS A 7 20.95 44.22 6.26
N VAL A 8 20.29 43.92 5.15
CA VAL A 8 19.12 43.05 5.15
C VAL A 8 19.62 41.62 4.96
N ILE A 9 19.63 40.86 6.06
CA ILE A 9 19.95 39.43 6.03
C ILE A 9 18.68 38.70 5.59
N PHE A 10 18.74 38.06 4.42
CA PHE A 10 17.71 37.14 3.98
C PHE A 10 18.05 35.74 4.51
N TYR A 11 17.10 35.14 5.23
CA TYR A 11 17.23 33.77 5.73
C TYR A 11 16.36 32.87 4.86
N ASP A 12 16.95 31.83 4.31
CA ASP A 12 16.23 30.82 3.56
C ASP A 12 15.91 29.62 4.46
N ALA A 13 14.72 29.65 5.06
CA ALA A 13 14.24 28.56 5.92
C ALA A 13 13.98 27.24 5.17
N CYS A 14 14.04 27.22 3.82
CA CYS A 14 13.88 26.00 3.02
C CYS A 14 15.20 25.31 2.69
N HIS A 15 16.31 26.01 2.82
CA HIS A 15 17.63 25.55 2.38
C HIS A 15 18.70 25.64 3.48
N ASP A 16 18.33 25.98 4.72
CA ASP A 16 19.22 26.11 5.89
C ASP A 16 20.56 26.81 5.59
N GLY A 17 20.53 27.77 4.65
CA GLY A 17 21.70 28.47 4.12
C GLY A 17 21.56 29.98 4.22
N HIS A 18 22.66 30.67 4.56
CA HIS A 18 22.74 32.13 4.50
C HIS A 18 22.88 32.58 3.04
N ILE A 19 21.82 33.15 2.47
CA ILE A 19 21.90 33.83 1.17
C ILE A 19 22.38 35.27 1.40
N SER A 20 23.67 35.52 1.18
CA SER A 20 24.24 36.88 1.21
C SER A 20 24.06 37.56 -0.14
N PHE A 21 23.07 38.45 -0.26
CA PHE A 21 22.94 39.35 -1.41
C PHE A 21 23.71 40.66 -1.18
N LYS A 22 24.62 41.02 -2.10
CA LYS A 22 25.13 42.39 -2.22
C LYS A 22 24.08 43.23 -2.94
N VAL A 23 23.39 44.09 -2.20
CA VAL A 23 22.44 45.06 -2.78
C VAL A 23 23.23 46.25 -3.34
N PHE A 24 23.09 46.53 -4.64
CA PHE A 24 23.44 47.82 -5.22
C PHE A 24 22.20 48.71 -5.20
N PHE A 25 22.27 49.86 -4.52
CA PHE A 25 21.20 50.85 -4.59
C PHE A 25 21.44 51.84 -5.72
N THR A 26 20.46 51.96 -6.62
CA THR A 26 20.23 53.14 -7.45
C THR A 26 19.60 54.25 -6.60
N GLN A 27 20.07 55.49 -6.81
CA GLN A 27 19.66 56.70 -6.08
C GLN A 27 18.15 56.97 -6.22
N SER A 28 17.52 57.33 -5.09
CA SER A 28 16.11 57.71 -5.01
C SER A 28 15.89 59.19 -5.32
N LEU A 29 14.88 59.48 -6.16
CA LEU A 29 14.25 60.79 -6.28
C LEU A 29 13.16 60.94 -5.20
N THR A 30 13.06 62.16 -4.69
CA THR A 30 12.24 62.66 -3.57
C THR A 30 10.72 62.42 -3.72
N PRO A 31 9.98 62.20 -2.62
CA PRO A 31 8.52 62.10 -2.65
C PRO A 31 7.82 63.46 -2.46
N SER A 32 6.81 63.70 -3.29
CA SER A 32 5.80 64.76 -3.12
C SER A 32 4.54 64.20 -2.43
N ARG A 33 3.78 65.13 -1.84
CA ARG A 33 2.75 64.98 -0.80
C ARG A 33 1.34 64.80 -1.40
N ARG A 34 0.41 64.27 -0.56
CA ARG A 34 -1.08 64.17 -0.68
C ARG A 34 -1.58 62.90 -1.40
N ASP A 35 -2.68 62.21 -1.06
CA ASP A 35 -3.93 62.52 -0.35
C ASP A 35 -4.54 61.30 0.37
N THR A 36 -5.50 61.60 1.25
CA THR A 36 -6.44 60.73 1.97
C THR A 36 -7.41 59.99 1.03
N VAL A 37 -7.58 58.66 1.16
CA VAL A 37 -8.73 57.92 0.58
C VAL A 37 -9.22 56.80 1.52
N LYS A 38 -10.53 56.80 1.78
CA LYS A 38 -11.35 55.75 2.40
C LYS A 38 -11.70 54.64 1.39
N GLY A 39 -11.94 53.43 1.89
CA GLY A 39 -12.54 52.29 1.18
C GLY A 39 -11.56 51.12 1.12
N GLU A 40 -11.93 49.85 1.22
CA GLU A 40 -13.19 49.13 1.37
C GLU A 40 -12.78 47.68 1.67
N ASN A 41 -13.58 46.92 2.42
CA ASN A 41 -13.34 45.50 2.70
C ASN A 41 -13.37 44.69 1.41
N GLN A 42 -12.26 44.03 1.06
CA GLN A 42 -12.23 42.98 0.06
C GLN A 42 -11.61 41.72 0.65
N MET A 43 -12.46 40.74 0.98
CA MET A 43 -12.06 39.39 1.35
C MET A 43 -11.30 38.77 0.17
N ARG A 44 -9.98 38.62 0.31
CA ARG A 44 -9.18 37.82 -0.63
C ARG A 44 -9.46 36.34 -0.38
N ALA A 45 -9.98 35.69 -1.41
CA ALA A 45 -10.06 34.23 -1.52
C ALA A 45 -8.67 33.62 -1.25
N VAL A 46 -8.63 32.71 -0.28
CA VAL A 46 -7.48 31.83 -0.03
C VAL A 46 -7.39 30.88 -1.21
N ALA A 47 -6.26 30.90 -1.92
CA ALA A 47 -6.00 30.04 -3.05
C ALA A 47 -6.19 28.57 -2.67
N SER A 48 -7.13 27.91 -3.32
CA SER A 48 -7.28 26.46 -3.30
C SER A 48 -6.06 25.81 -3.96
N PRO A 49 -5.64 24.61 -3.52
CA PRO A 49 -4.56 23.88 -4.19
C PRO A 49 -4.96 23.56 -5.64
N PRO A 50 -3.97 23.49 -6.56
CA PRO A 50 -4.26 23.24 -7.97
C PRO A 50 -4.88 21.85 -8.13
N LYS A 51 -6.07 21.79 -8.75
CA LYS A 51 -6.63 20.55 -9.28
C LYS A 51 -5.79 20.14 -10.48
N SER A 52 -4.89 19.16 -10.32
CA SER A 52 -4.07 18.63 -11.40
C SER A 52 -4.58 17.27 -11.86
N THR A 53 -5.20 17.23 -13.03
CA THR A 53 -5.40 16.02 -13.85
C THR A 53 -4.11 15.63 -14.59
N SER A 54 -2.96 15.64 -13.91
CA SER A 54 -1.67 15.26 -14.49
C SER A 54 -1.27 13.88 -14.01
N LYS A 55 -0.91 13.00 -14.95
CA LYS A 55 -0.24 11.71 -14.71
C LYS A 55 0.71 11.83 -13.51
N SER A 56 0.51 10.99 -12.48
CA SER A 56 1.28 10.91 -11.23
C SER A 56 2.76 11.28 -11.42
N THR A 57 3.07 12.56 -11.28
CA THR A 57 4.45 13.05 -11.18
C THR A 57 4.97 12.52 -9.85
N GLY A 58 6.04 11.70 -9.88
CA GLY A 58 6.57 11.06 -8.68
C GLY A 58 6.94 12.09 -7.60
N LEU A 59 6.89 11.69 -6.32
CA LEU A 59 7.07 12.63 -5.20
C LEU A 59 8.44 13.30 -5.25
N VAL A 60 9.47 12.58 -5.71
CA VAL A 60 10.81 13.11 -5.98
C VAL A 60 10.78 14.26 -6.99
N GLU A 61 10.05 14.12 -8.10
CA GLU A 61 9.98 15.13 -9.16
C GLU A 61 9.18 16.35 -8.71
N MET A 62 8.12 16.13 -7.93
CA MET A 62 7.36 17.21 -7.26
C MET A 62 8.28 18.01 -6.32
N VAL A 63 9.05 17.34 -5.46
CA VAL A 63 10.01 18.00 -4.56
C VAL A 63 11.06 18.78 -5.35
N ARG A 64 11.64 18.21 -6.41
CA ARG A 64 12.65 18.90 -7.25
C ARG A 64 12.09 20.14 -7.94
N THR A 65 10.88 20.05 -8.49
CA THR A 65 10.20 21.16 -9.16
C THR A 65 9.95 22.29 -8.16
N LEU A 66 9.38 21.95 -7.00
CA LEU A 66 9.15 22.91 -5.93
C LEU A 66 10.47 23.52 -5.42
N ASP A 67 11.52 22.74 -5.21
CA ASP A 67 12.83 23.25 -4.79
C ASP A 67 13.42 24.23 -5.82
N ALA A 68 13.28 23.96 -7.11
CA ALA A 68 13.71 24.89 -8.16
C ALA A 68 12.93 26.21 -8.11
N GLU A 69 11.62 26.17 -7.87
CA GLU A 69 10.81 27.37 -7.64
C GLU A 69 11.22 28.10 -6.35
N CYS A 70 11.53 27.35 -5.28
CA CYS A 70 11.94 27.89 -3.99
C CYS A 70 13.25 28.66 -4.05
N ARG A 71 14.24 28.16 -4.81
CA ARG A 71 15.53 28.86 -5.01
C ARG A 71 15.38 30.23 -5.66
N ASN A 72 14.28 30.44 -6.40
CA ASN A 72 13.95 31.72 -7.00
C ASN A 72 13.05 32.59 -6.08
N CYS A 73 12.68 32.10 -4.90
CA CYS A 73 11.85 32.82 -3.95
C CYS A 73 12.69 33.79 -3.13
N ALA A 74 12.22 35.04 -3.01
CA ALA A 74 12.78 36.05 -2.10
C ALA A 74 11.77 36.35 -0.97
N PRO A 75 11.64 35.47 0.05
CA PRO A 75 10.72 35.72 1.14
C PRO A 75 11.17 36.96 1.94
N LEU A 76 10.23 37.86 2.22
CA LEU A 76 10.49 39.07 3.02
C LEU A 76 10.94 38.73 4.46
N THR A 77 10.52 37.58 4.99
CA THR A 77 10.89 37.10 6.34
C THR A 77 10.85 35.57 6.41
N PRO A 78 11.60 34.94 7.35
CA PRO A 78 11.56 33.50 7.59
C PRO A 78 10.15 32.99 7.93
N LEU A 79 9.40 33.76 8.72
CA LEU A 79 8.02 33.45 9.10
C LEU A 79 7.09 33.38 7.88
N LYS A 80 7.31 34.22 6.86
CA LYS A 80 6.54 34.16 5.61
C LYS A 80 6.84 32.88 4.84
N CYS A 81 8.08 32.41 4.85
CA CYS A 81 8.46 31.14 4.26
C CYS A 81 7.77 29.97 4.99
N ILE A 82 7.92 29.86 6.31
CA ILE A 82 7.31 28.80 7.13
C ILE A 82 5.78 28.73 6.96
N THR A 83 5.11 29.88 6.96
CA THR A 83 3.63 29.91 6.95
C THR A 83 3.01 29.75 5.56
N ARG A 84 3.71 30.17 4.49
CA ARG A 84 3.14 30.28 3.14
C ARG A 84 3.87 29.49 2.05
N CYS A 85 5.09 29.01 2.29
CA CYS A 85 5.85 28.26 1.30
C CYS A 85 5.36 26.80 1.23
N ASN A 86 4.96 26.36 0.04
CA ASN A 86 4.55 24.98 -0.19
C ASN A 86 5.74 24.01 -0.10
N VAL A 87 6.93 24.47 -0.48
CA VAL A 87 8.17 23.68 -0.40
C VAL A 87 8.52 23.37 1.05
N TRP A 88 8.52 24.41 1.89
CA TRP A 88 8.75 24.25 3.32
C TRP A 88 7.74 23.28 3.95
N LYS A 89 6.45 23.44 3.61
CA LYS A 89 5.38 22.55 4.11
C LYS A 89 5.59 21.11 3.69
N LEU A 90 5.85 20.85 2.41
CA LEU A 90 6.09 19.50 1.89
C LEU A 90 7.34 18.87 2.53
N LYS A 91 8.46 19.61 2.60
CA LYS A 91 9.68 19.12 3.27
C LYS A 91 9.40 18.79 4.73
N ASN A 92 8.73 19.68 5.46
CA ASN A 92 8.39 19.46 6.86
C ASN A 92 7.42 18.27 7.05
N GLU A 93 6.45 18.09 6.16
CA GLU A 93 5.59 16.90 6.14
C GLU A 93 6.40 15.62 5.91
N LEU A 94 7.32 15.61 4.95
CA LEU A 94 8.19 14.46 4.68
C LEU A 94 9.13 14.13 5.84
N ARG A 95 9.68 15.14 6.53
CA ARG A 95 10.52 14.92 7.72
C ARG A 95 9.74 14.20 8.83
N ARG A 96 8.54 14.71 9.16
CA ARG A 96 7.66 14.08 10.17
C ARG A 96 7.21 12.68 9.76
N LEU A 97 6.91 12.50 8.48
CA LEU A 97 6.54 11.19 7.95
C LEU A 97 7.71 10.21 8.06
N ARG A 98 8.96 10.64 7.79
CA ARG A 98 10.14 9.78 7.96
C ARG A 98 10.29 9.27 9.39
N GLU A 99 10.18 10.16 10.37
CA GLU A 99 10.22 9.79 11.80
C GLU A 99 9.18 8.72 12.14
N THR A 100 7.99 8.81 11.52
CA THR A 100 6.91 7.84 11.70
C THR A 100 7.20 6.52 11.01
N MET A 101 7.76 6.57 9.80
CA MET A 101 8.09 5.40 8.98
C MET A 101 9.28 4.60 9.51
N ASP A 102 10.17 5.22 10.30
CA ASP A 102 11.30 4.53 10.95
C ASP A 102 10.82 3.45 11.95
N ASN A 103 9.53 3.48 12.34
CA ASN A 103 8.91 2.41 13.12
C ASN A 103 8.85 1.09 12.32
N PRO A 104 9.45 -0.02 12.79
CA PRO A 104 9.39 -1.30 12.08
C PRO A 104 7.97 -1.86 11.92
N ASN A 105 7.00 -1.38 12.70
CA ASN A 105 5.58 -1.73 12.58
C ASN A 105 4.78 -0.78 11.67
N PHE A 106 5.41 0.21 11.03
CA PHE A 106 4.71 1.25 10.25
C PHE A 106 3.74 0.66 9.22
N ILE A 107 4.17 -0.28 8.38
CA ILE A 107 3.31 -0.93 7.38
C ILE A 107 2.10 -1.60 8.03
N LYS A 108 2.30 -2.28 9.16
CA LYS A 108 1.22 -2.95 9.89
C LYS A 108 0.22 -1.95 10.44
N GLU A 109 0.69 -0.86 11.03
CA GLU A 109 -0.14 0.21 11.57
C GLU A 109 -0.92 0.90 10.44
N LEU A 110 -0.25 1.23 9.34
CA LEU A 110 -0.84 1.82 8.14
C LEU A 110 -1.98 0.95 7.60
N LEU A 111 -1.74 -0.33 7.34
CA LEU A 111 -2.76 -1.25 6.83
C LEU A 111 -3.93 -1.39 7.81
N ASN A 112 -3.68 -1.44 9.12
CA ASN A 112 -4.73 -1.50 10.12
C ASN A 112 -5.55 -0.20 10.21
N VAL A 113 -4.95 0.96 9.96
CA VAL A 113 -5.66 2.24 9.85
C VAL A 113 -6.59 2.22 8.63
N LEU A 114 -6.10 1.76 7.48
CA LEU A 114 -6.84 1.75 6.21
C LEU A 114 -7.97 0.72 6.15
N LYS A 115 -7.87 -0.37 6.91
CA LYS A 115 -8.94 -1.39 7.03
C LYS A 115 -10.17 -0.91 7.82
N ASN A 116 -10.15 0.28 8.41
CA ASN A 116 -11.31 0.86 9.07
C ASN A 116 -12.11 1.74 8.09
N GLU A 117 -13.35 1.34 7.80
CA GLU A 117 -14.23 2.01 6.83
C GLU A 117 -14.44 3.50 7.17
N THR A 118 -14.68 3.82 8.44
CA THR A 118 -14.92 5.19 8.90
C THR A 118 -13.66 6.05 8.74
N ARG A 119 -12.47 5.52 9.06
CA ARG A 119 -11.19 6.23 8.86
C ARG A 119 -10.95 6.53 7.40
N LEU A 120 -11.21 5.56 6.53
CA LEU A 120 -11.04 5.77 5.10
C LEU A 120 -12.03 6.81 4.55
N HIS A 121 -13.28 6.80 5.03
CA HIS A 121 -14.27 7.82 4.68
C HIS A 121 -13.84 9.23 5.10
N ILE A 122 -13.28 9.38 6.32
CA ILE A 122 -12.70 10.66 6.76
C ILE A 122 -11.54 11.05 5.84
N LEU A 123 -10.64 10.12 5.51
CA LEU A 123 -9.51 10.36 4.63
C LEU A 123 -9.98 10.89 3.25
N TYR A 124 -10.95 10.21 2.62
CA TYR A 124 -11.57 10.68 1.36
C TYR A 124 -12.17 12.08 1.47
N SER A 125 -12.71 12.44 2.64
CA SER A 125 -13.30 13.76 2.87
C SER A 125 -12.22 14.84 2.96
N ILE A 126 -11.19 14.62 3.78
CA ILE A 126 -10.12 15.60 4.04
C ILE A 126 -9.10 15.73 2.88
N VAL A 127 -9.14 14.84 1.89
CA VAL A 127 -8.45 15.05 0.60
C VAL A 127 -9.12 16.16 -0.21
N LYS A 128 -10.45 16.32 -0.09
CA LYS A 128 -11.22 17.33 -0.86
C LYS A 128 -11.13 18.74 -0.26
N GLY A 129 -10.66 18.87 0.98
CA GLY A 129 -10.60 20.15 1.68
C GLY A 129 -10.21 20.02 3.15
N ARG A 130 -10.33 21.14 3.87
CA ARG A 130 -10.04 21.19 5.31
C ARG A 130 -11.33 21.10 6.10
N TYR A 131 -11.31 20.33 7.18
CA TYR A 131 -12.51 20.11 7.99
C TYR A 131 -12.20 20.19 9.48
N SER A 132 -13.00 20.94 10.22
CA SER A 132 -13.11 20.82 11.68
C SER A 132 -13.78 19.50 12.07
N VAL A 133 -13.62 19.06 13.33
CA VAL A 133 -14.29 17.86 13.86
C VAL A 133 -15.81 17.94 13.71
N ASN A 134 -16.41 19.12 13.91
CA ASN A 134 -17.84 19.32 13.74
C ASN A 134 -18.28 19.09 12.27
N GLN A 135 -17.52 19.62 11.31
CA GLN A 135 -17.83 19.38 9.89
C GLN A 135 -17.68 17.91 9.53
N LEU A 136 -16.63 17.23 10.00
CA LEU A 136 -16.46 15.77 9.80
C LEU A 136 -17.61 14.98 10.43
N GLN A 137 -18.08 15.36 11.62
CA GLN A 137 -19.23 14.74 12.25
C GLN A 137 -20.49 14.86 11.39
N GLN A 138 -20.73 16.01 10.75
CA GLN A 138 -21.86 16.19 9.84
C GLN A 138 -21.71 15.36 8.55
N GLU A 139 -20.51 15.30 7.95
CA GLU A 139 -20.26 14.46 6.78
C GLU A 139 -20.48 12.97 7.09
N LEU A 140 -19.95 12.50 8.23
CA LEU A 140 -20.15 11.14 8.72
C LEU A 140 -21.63 10.84 8.96
N LYS A 141 -22.37 11.77 9.57
CA LYS A 141 -23.82 11.62 9.81
C LYS A 141 -24.59 11.47 8.50
N ARG A 142 -24.22 12.22 7.45
CA ARG A 142 -24.83 12.10 6.11
C ARG A 142 -24.54 10.74 5.47
N ALA A 143 -23.36 10.18 5.73
CA ALA A 143 -22.98 8.84 5.30
C ALA A 143 -23.56 7.70 6.18
N GLY A 144 -24.36 8.02 7.20
CA GLY A 144 -25.02 7.05 8.09
C GLY A 144 -24.24 6.70 9.36
N TYR A 145 -23.09 7.33 9.59
CA TYR A 145 -22.26 7.11 10.78
C TYR A 145 -22.59 8.13 11.87
N THR A 146 -23.03 7.66 13.04
CA THR A 146 -23.34 8.54 14.19
C THR A 146 -22.32 8.33 15.29
N HIS A 147 -21.37 9.26 15.42
CA HIS A 147 -20.31 9.22 16.42
C HIS A 147 -20.18 10.56 17.15
N SER A 148 -19.70 10.53 18.40
CA SER A 148 -19.35 11.74 19.13
C SER A 148 -18.10 12.38 18.54
N GLN A 149 -17.91 13.67 18.80
CA GLN A 149 -16.68 14.36 18.37
C GLN A 149 -15.43 13.75 19.02
N ASP A 150 -15.54 13.32 20.28
CA ASP A 150 -14.46 12.63 20.99
C ASP A 150 -14.06 11.31 20.30
N THR A 151 -15.03 10.48 19.92
CA THR A 151 -14.76 9.27 19.14
C THR A 151 -14.12 9.60 17.79
N ILE A 152 -14.59 10.64 17.09
CA ILE A 152 -13.99 11.06 15.81
C ILE A 152 -12.52 11.45 15.99
N SER A 153 -12.22 12.23 17.02
CA SER A 153 -10.86 12.67 17.32
C SER A 153 -9.95 11.51 17.74
N GLN A 154 -10.37 10.69 18.71
CA GLN A 154 -9.52 9.66 19.31
C GLN A 154 -9.43 8.39 18.47
N GLU A 155 -10.54 7.91 17.93
CA GLU A 155 -10.60 6.59 17.27
C GLU A 155 -10.35 6.67 15.77
N TYR A 156 -10.55 7.83 15.13
CA TYR A 156 -10.43 7.96 13.68
C TYR A 156 -9.33 8.93 13.23
N LEU A 157 -9.34 10.18 13.70
CA LEU A 157 -8.36 11.19 13.28
C LEU A 157 -6.97 10.91 13.84
N ARG A 158 -6.85 10.61 15.13
CA ARG A 158 -5.55 10.35 15.76
C ARG A 158 -4.80 9.19 15.10
N PRO A 159 -5.42 8.04 14.76
CA PRO A 159 -4.75 6.99 13.99
C PRO A 159 -4.34 7.41 12.58
N LEU A 160 -5.13 8.22 11.87
CA LEU A 160 -4.75 8.74 10.55
C LEU A 160 -3.52 9.67 10.62
N ILE A 161 -3.47 10.50 11.66
CA ILE A 161 -2.33 11.40 11.93
C ILE A 161 -1.10 10.59 12.34
N SER A 162 -1.26 9.55 13.17
CA SER A 162 -0.14 8.76 13.67
C SER A 162 0.58 7.96 12.61
N VAL A 163 -0.06 7.65 11.48
CA VAL A 163 0.59 7.03 10.30
C VAL A 163 0.87 8.05 9.19
N GLY A 164 0.73 9.35 9.48
CA GLY A 164 1.06 10.44 8.57
C GLY A 164 0.15 10.59 7.36
N LEU A 165 -1.08 10.05 7.38
CA LEU A 165 -2.07 10.23 6.31
C LEU A 165 -2.86 11.53 6.44
N ALA A 166 -3.00 12.04 7.67
CA ALA A 166 -3.68 13.29 7.97
C ALA A 166 -2.79 14.21 8.81
N ALA A 167 -3.07 15.51 8.76
CA ALA A 167 -2.43 16.49 9.60
C ALA A 167 -3.46 17.50 10.13
N GLU A 168 -3.11 18.15 11.23
CA GLU A 168 -3.94 19.17 11.88
C GLU A 168 -3.26 20.54 11.78
N ALA A 169 -4.02 21.56 11.38
CA ALA A 169 -3.59 22.95 11.43
C ALA A 169 -4.79 23.85 11.74
N ARG A 170 -4.68 24.66 12.81
CA ARG A 170 -5.72 25.60 13.24
C ARG A 170 -7.08 24.90 13.50
N GLU A 171 -7.05 23.78 14.21
CA GLU A 171 -8.25 22.98 14.55
C GLU A 171 -8.99 22.40 13.33
N GLU A 172 -8.35 22.43 12.15
CA GLU A 172 -8.83 21.80 10.94
C GLU A 172 -7.89 20.65 10.53
N TYR A 173 -8.50 19.59 10.02
CA TYR A 173 -7.83 18.40 9.53
C TYR A 173 -7.79 18.41 8.00
N TYR A 174 -6.67 17.95 7.46
CA TYR A 174 -6.44 17.85 6.01
C TYR A 174 -5.58 16.61 5.69
N ALA A 175 -5.70 16.07 4.48
CA ALA A 175 -4.84 14.99 4.04
C ALA A 175 -3.41 15.49 3.79
N THR A 176 -2.40 14.75 4.26
CA THR A 176 -1.01 14.99 3.84
C THR A 176 -0.83 14.62 2.37
N ILE A 177 0.31 14.98 1.76
CA ILE A 177 0.61 14.55 0.39
C ILE A 177 0.65 13.02 0.26
N PHE A 178 1.19 12.33 1.28
CA PHE A 178 1.17 10.88 1.35
C PHE A 178 -0.26 10.33 1.46
N GLY A 179 -1.09 10.92 2.33
CA GLY A 179 -2.50 10.57 2.45
C GLY A 179 -3.29 10.76 1.16
N GLY A 180 -3.05 11.86 0.44
CA GLY A 180 -3.66 12.14 -0.87
C GLY A 180 -3.33 11.09 -1.92
N ARG A 181 -2.04 10.79 -2.13
CA ARG A 181 -1.61 9.77 -3.11
C ARG A 181 -2.13 8.38 -2.75
N LEU A 182 -2.13 8.03 -1.46
CA LEU A 182 -2.66 6.75 -1.02
C LEU A 182 -4.16 6.66 -1.24
N THR A 183 -4.88 7.77 -1.07
CA THR A 183 -6.32 7.84 -1.35
C THR A 183 -6.60 7.61 -2.83
N GLU A 184 -5.85 8.26 -3.73
CA GLU A 184 -5.94 8.04 -5.19
C GLU A 184 -5.74 6.57 -5.55
N LEU A 185 -4.75 5.91 -4.93
CA LEU A 185 -4.49 4.48 -5.13
C LEU A 185 -5.67 3.60 -4.67
N LEU A 186 -6.38 3.99 -3.62
CA LEU A 186 -7.49 3.20 -3.05
C LEU A 186 -8.86 3.47 -3.70
N GLU A 187 -9.06 4.60 -4.38
CA GLU A 187 -10.33 4.92 -5.05
C GLU A 187 -10.76 3.84 -6.05
N ASP A 188 -9.81 3.19 -6.71
CA ASP A 188 -10.06 2.12 -7.67
C ASP A 188 -10.52 0.80 -7.03
N PHE A 189 -10.43 0.67 -5.70
CA PHE A 189 -10.64 -0.61 -4.98
C PHE A 189 -11.40 -0.47 -3.66
N PRO A 190 -12.70 -0.09 -3.69
CA PRO A 190 -13.51 0.06 -2.48
C PRO A 190 -13.71 -1.25 -1.70
N GLU A 191 -13.50 -2.40 -2.34
CA GLU A 191 -13.63 -3.73 -1.72
C GLU A 191 -12.52 -4.04 -0.70
N PHE A 192 -11.40 -3.30 -0.73
CA PHE A 192 -10.23 -3.52 0.13
C PHE A 192 -10.59 -3.65 1.62
N ILE A 193 -11.51 -2.80 2.10
CA ILE A 193 -11.87 -2.67 3.52
C ILE A 193 -12.58 -3.93 4.06
N LYS A 194 -13.35 -4.62 3.22
CA LYS A 194 -14.31 -5.66 3.66
C LYS A 194 -13.73 -7.07 3.65
N VAL A 195 -12.57 -7.24 3.05
CA VAL A 195 -12.04 -8.56 2.69
C VAL A 195 -10.99 -9.03 3.69
N LEU A 196 -10.19 -8.11 4.23
CA LEU A 196 -9.08 -8.41 5.12
C LEU A 196 -9.45 -8.11 6.59
N PRO A 197 -9.00 -8.93 7.55
CA PRO A 197 -9.34 -8.70 8.94
C PRO A 197 -8.68 -7.43 9.48
N ALA A 198 -9.49 -6.57 10.11
CA ALA A 198 -8.99 -5.46 10.90
C ALA A 198 -8.17 -5.97 12.12
N HIS A 199 -7.16 -5.20 12.53
CA HIS A 199 -6.30 -5.50 13.67
C HIS A 199 -5.58 -6.86 13.57
N SER A 200 -5.04 -7.17 12.39
CA SER A 200 -4.18 -8.33 12.17
C SER A 200 -2.70 -7.96 12.22
N GLU A 201 -1.85 -8.96 12.44
CA GLU A 201 -0.39 -8.87 12.22
C GLU A 201 -0.01 -8.92 10.73
N CYS A 202 -0.95 -8.55 9.84
CA CYS A 202 -0.78 -8.51 8.39
C CYS A 202 -0.43 -9.83 7.70
N TYR A 203 -0.73 -10.98 8.33
CA TYR A 203 -0.42 -12.30 7.76
C TYR A 203 -1.16 -12.58 6.45
N GLU A 204 -2.43 -12.18 6.38
CA GLU A 204 -3.23 -12.27 5.16
C GLU A 204 -2.59 -11.46 4.03
N GLU A 205 -2.18 -10.22 4.30
CA GLU A 205 -1.56 -9.29 3.36
C GLU A 205 -0.21 -9.80 2.88
N THR A 206 0.68 -10.19 3.80
CA THR A 206 1.98 -10.78 3.47
C THR A 206 1.83 -12.01 2.59
N LEU A 207 0.88 -12.89 2.91
CA LEU A 207 0.66 -14.10 2.12
C LEU A 207 0.15 -13.79 0.70
N LEU A 208 -0.80 -12.84 0.56
CA LEU A 208 -1.32 -12.44 -0.74
C LEU A 208 -0.22 -11.89 -1.66
N ILE A 209 0.63 -10.99 -1.14
CA ILE A 209 1.76 -10.43 -1.88
C ILE A 209 2.71 -11.55 -2.32
N ASN A 210 3.06 -12.48 -1.41
CA ASN A 210 3.94 -13.58 -1.75
C ASN A 210 3.36 -14.53 -2.82
N LEU A 211 2.03 -14.67 -2.87
CA LEU A 211 1.36 -15.48 -3.88
C LEU A 211 1.34 -14.84 -5.27
N LEU A 212 1.63 -13.53 -5.41
CA LEU A 212 1.85 -12.92 -6.73
C LEU A 212 3.05 -13.52 -7.46
N THR A 213 4.06 -13.98 -6.70
CA THR A 213 5.23 -14.67 -7.29
C THR A 213 4.91 -16.07 -7.80
N GLY A 214 3.70 -16.57 -7.51
CA GLY A 214 3.20 -17.85 -7.95
C GLY A 214 2.65 -18.74 -6.83
N PRO A 215 2.14 -19.92 -7.20
CA PRO A 215 1.58 -20.92 -6.28
C PRO A 215 2.52 -21.26 -5.12
N LYS A 216 1.99 -21.37 -3.90
CA LYS A 216 2.75 -21.85 -2.72
C LYS A 216 2.12 -23.09 -2.12
N THR A 217 2.97 -24.01 -1.66
CA THR A 217 2.59 -25.17 -0.86
C THR A 217 2.32 -24.78 0.59
N PHE A 218 1.63 -25.64 1.34
CA PHE A 218 1.38 -25.39 2.76
C PHE A 218 2.68 -25.18 3.57
N GLN A 219 3.73 -25.96 3.30
CA GLN A 219 5.02 -25.86 4.00
C GLN A 219 5.72 -24.51 3.75
N GLU A 220 5.68 -24.02 2.50
CA GLU A 220 6.21 -22.70 2.16
C GLU A 220 5.43 -21.60 2.86
N ILE A 221 4.10 -21.74 2.98
CA ILE A 221 3.26 -20.77 3.69
C ILE A 221 3.53 -20.79 5.20
N GLU A 222 3.75 -21.95 5.81
CA GLU A 222 4.13 -22.06 7.22
C GLU A 222 5.44 -21.33 7.53
N ALA A 223 6.40 -21.37 6.60
CA ALA A 223 7.66 -20.66 6.72
C ALA A 223 7.50 -19.13 6.63
N LEU A 224 6.47 -18.63 5.94
CA LEU A 224 6.22 -17.19 5.76
C LEU A 224 5.51 -16.52 6.95
N ILE A 225 4.45 -17.13 7.50
CA ILE A 225 3.54 -16.46 8.44
C ILE A 225 3.38 -17.16 9.80
N SER A 226 4.14 -18.23 10.08
CA SER A 226 4.06 -19.11 11.25
C SER A 226 3.10 -20.31 11.11
N PRO A 227 3.54 -21.53 11.47
CA PRO A 227 2.73 -22.75 11.41
C PRO A 227 1.42 -22.69 12.22
N ARG A 228 1.45 -22.01 13.37
CA ARG A 228 0.32 -21.99 14.32
C ARG A 228 -0.93 -21.32 13.76
N ILE A 229 -0.75 -20.40 12.81
CA ILE A 229 -1.83 -19.56 12.28
C ILE A 229 -2.10 -19.81 10.79
N ALA A 230 -1.17 -20.44 10.06
CA ALA A 230 -1.26 -20.64 8.62
C ALA A 230 -2.60 -21.26 8.20
N SER A 231 -3.05 -22.30 8.91
CA SER A 231 -4.36 -22.94 8.64
C SER A 231 -5.55 -21.97 8.79
N ARG A 232 -5.50 -21.07 9.78
CA ARG A 232 -6.57 -20.08 10.03
C ARG A 232 -6.57 -19.00 8.95
N VAL A 233 -5.40 -18.49 8.59
CA VAL A 233 -5.23 -17.48 7.52
C VAL A 233 -5.72 -18.04 6.20
N LEU A 234 -5.29 -19.24 5.81
CA LEU A 234 -5.74 -19.91 4.59
C LEU A 234 -7.25 -20.15 4.56
N LYS A 235 -7.84 -20.56 5.69
CA LYS A 235 -9.29 -20.73 5.77
C LYS A 235 -10.03 -19.42 5.51
N ARG A 236 -9.57 -18.30 6.10
CA ARG A 236 -10.17 -16.98 5.91
C ARG A 236 -10.04 -16.49 4.49
N LEU A 237 -8.84 -16.51 3.92
CA LEU A 237 -8.59 -16.10 2.54
C LEU A 237 -9.41 -16.91 1.54
N LYS A 238 -9.55 -18.22 1.78
CA LYS A 238 -10.40 -19.09 0.95
C LYS A 238 -11.88 -18.75 1.10
N THR A 239 -12.33 -18.48 2.32
CA THR A 239 -13.74 -18.08 2.59
C THR A 239 -14.06 -16.73 1.94
N ALA A 240 -13.09 -15.81 1.92
CA ALA A 240 -13.19 -14.52 1.26
C ALA A 240 -13.04 -14.59 -0.28
N GLY A 241 -12.78 -15.79 -0.83
CA GLY A 241 -12.62 -16.01 -2.27
C GLY A 241 -11.34 -15.40 -2.86
N LEU A 242 -10.32 -15.15 -2.04
CA LEU A 242 -9.04 -14.56 -2.48
C LEU A 242 -8.02 -15.58 -2.91
N ILE A 243 -8.09 -16.78 -2.34
CA ILE A 243 -7.26 -17.90 -2.74
C ILE A 243 -8.11 -19.09 -3.09
N GLU A 244 -7.60 -19.88 -4.00
CA GLU A 244 -8.15 -21.16 -4.36
C GLU A 244 -7.13 -22.28 -4.19
N THR A 245 -7.67 -23.48 -4.16
CA THR A 245 -6.89 -24.71 -4.12
C THR A 245 -7.47 -25.62 -5.16
N PRO A 246 -6.67 -26.42 -5.87
CA PRO A 246 -7.18 -27.40 -6.82
C PRO A 246 -8.34 -28.19 -6.22
N GLU A 247 -9.43 -28.33 -6.97
CA GLU A 247 -10.60 -29.10 -6.53
C GLU A 247 -10.27 -30.58 -6.32
N GLU A 248 -9.24 -31.06 -7.03
CA GLU A 248 -8.71 -32.40 -6.86
C GLU A 248 -8.12 -32.55 -5.44
N LYS A 249 -8.90 -33.19 -4.55
CA LYS A 249 -8.45 -33.60 -3.20
C LYS A 249 -7.38 -34.70 -3.24
N ASP A 250 -7.07 -35.22 -4.43
CA ASP A 250 -6.09 -36.26 -4.59
C ASP A 250 -4.69 -35.65 -4.48
N TYR A 251 -3.93 -36.07 -3.47
CA TYR A 251 -2.57 -35.61 -3.21
C TYR A 251 -1.53 -36.71 -3.48
N VAL A 252 -1.99 -37.88 -3.93
CA VAL A 252 -1.14 -39.03 -4.28
C VAL A 252 -1.41 -39.40 -5.74
N PHE A 253 -0.36 -39.28 -6.54
CA PHE A 253 -0.39 -39.58 -7.96
C PHE A 253 0.50 -40.79 -8.24
N PHE A 254 0.05 -41.60 -9.19
CA PHE A 254 0.72 -42.82 -9.64
C PHE A 254 1.33 -42.57 -11.02
N PHE A 255 2.59 -42.97 -11.18
CA PHE A 255 3.39 -42.73 -12.38
C PHE A 255 3.99 -44.04 -12.88
N LYS A 256 4.11 -44.18 -14.20
CA LYS A 256 4.84 -45.31 -14.82
C LYS A 256 6.33 -45.18 -14.52
N SER A 257 6.98 -46.30 -14.19
CA SER A 257 8.44 -46.37 -14.15
C SER A 257 9.01 -46.58 -15.56
N LYS A 258 10.31 -46.36 -15.72
CA LYS A 258 11.03 -46.64 -16.98
C LYS A 258 11.23 -48.13 -17.26
N ARG A 259 10.67 -49.02 -16.43
CA ARG A 259 10.88 -50.48 -16.54
C ARG A 259 9.97 -51.05 -17.62
N ASP A 260 10.51 -51.96 -18.43
CA ASP A 260 9.76 -52.62 -19.50
C ASP A 260 8.63 -53.51 -18.93
N PRO A 261 7.35 -53.19 -19.21
CA PRO A 261 6.22 -53.97 -18.73
C PRO A 261 6.13 -55.36 -19.35
N LYS A 262 6.77 -55.62 -20.51
CA LYS A 262 6.73 -56.92 -21.19
C LYS A 262 7.48 -58.02 -20.44
N LYS A 263 8.39 -57.64 -19.53
CA LYS A 263 9.20 -58.57 -18.73
C LYS A 263 8.47 -59.08 -17.48
N GLU A 264 7.26 -58.60 -17.21
CA GLU A 264 6.48 -58.94 -16.03
C GLU A 264 5.17 -59.60 -16.45
N ALA A 265 4.77 -60.67 -15.76
CA ALA A 265 3.46 -61.29 -15.99
C ALA A 265 2.36 -60.40 -15.39
N LEU A 266 1.58 -59.73 -16.26
CA LEU A 266 0.46 -58.88 -15.88
C LEU A 266 -0.86 -59.57 -16.20
N TYR A 267 -1.77 -59.57 -15.23
CA TYR A 267 -3.16 -59.92 -15.50
C TYR A 267 -3.80 -58.89 -16.44
N VAL A 268 -4.79 -59.31 -17.23
CA VAL A 268 -5.48 -58.44 -18.22
C VAL A 268 -5.96 -57.12 -17.59
N THR A 269 -6.48 -57.20 -16.35
CA THR A 269 -6.94 -56.03 -15.59
C THR A 269 -5.79 -55.17 -15.06
N GLU A 270 -4.68 -55.75 -14.62
CA GLU A 270 -3.48 -55.01 -14.24
C GLU A 270 -2.87 -54.27 -15.44
N LYS A 271 -2.83 -54.93 -16.61
CA LYS A 271 -2.37 -54.34 -17.86
C LYS A 271 -3.25 -53.16 -18.27
N LYS A 272 -4.59 -53.32 -18.24
CA LYS A 272 -5.55 -52.22 -18.50
C LYS A 272 -5.29 -51.00 -17.59
N ILE A 273 -5.03 -51.24 -16.30
CA ILE A 273 -4.75 -50.18 -15.33
C ILE A 273 -3.40 -49.52 -15.63
N TYR A 274 -2.36 -50.31 -15.88
CA TYR A 274 -1.03 -49.81 -16.22
C TYR A 274 -1.08 -48.95 -17.49
N ASP A 275 -1.70 -49.44 -18.56
CA ASP A 275 -1.83 -48.73 -19.84
C ASP A 275 -2.60 -47.42 -19.68
N SER A 276 -3.56 -47.37 -18.75
CA SER A 276 -4.36 -46.18 -18.45
C SER A 276 -3.63 -45.07 -17.69
N ILE A 277 -2.46 -45.35 -17.10
CA ILE A 277 -1.63 -44.36 -16.37
C ILE A 277 -0.84 -43.53 -17.38
N PRO A 278 -1.02 -42.19 -17.43
CA PRO A 278 -0.25 -41.31 -18.30
C PRO A 278 1.14 -41.00 -17.71
N GLU A 279 2.03 -40.41 -18.50
CA GLU A 279 3.39 -40.09 -18.05
C GLU A 279 3.41 -38.96 -17.00
N GLU A 280 2.49 -38.01 -17.10
CA GLU A 280 2.30 -36.92 -16.13
C GLU A 280 1.73 -37.40 -14.79
N GLY A 281 1.34 -38.68 -14.71
CA GLY A 281 0.77 -39.32 -13.53
C GLY A 281 -0.74 -39.12 -13.40
N ILE A 282 -1.37 -39.97 -12.59
CA ILE A 282 -2.82 -39.94 -12.38
C ILE A 282 -3.20 -40.30 -10.95
N ALA A 283 -4.22 -39.63 -10.42
CA ALA A 283 -4.82 -39.97 -9.14
C ALA A 283 -5.67 -41.23 -9.21
N ALA A 284 -5.75 -41.97 -8.09
CA ALA A 284 -6.51 -43.22 -8.01
C ALA A 284 -8.00 -43.04 -8.35
N ARG A 285 -8.62 -41.91 -7.96
CA ARG A 285 -10.05 -41.65 -8.27
C ARG A 285 -10.28 -41.39 -9.75
N LYS A 286 -9.38 -40.67 -10.40
CA LYS A 286 -9.45 -40.40 -11.85
C LYS A 286 -9.22 -41.71 -12.64
N LEU A 287 -8.28 -42.53 -12.17
CA LEU A 287 -8.02 -43.85 -12.74
C LEU A 287 -9.19 -44.83 -12.55
N ALA A 288 -9.86 -44.80 -11.39
CA ALA A 288 -11.08 -45.57 -11.13
C ALA A 288 -12.20 -45.24 -12.10
N ARG A 289 -12.46 -43.94 -12.33
CA ARG A 289 -13.43 -43.47 -13.31
C ARG A 289 -13.08 -43.91 -14.74
N LYS A 290 -11.81 -43.77 -15.14
CA LYS A 290 -11.32 -44.13 -16.48
C LYS A 290 -11.38 -45.63 -16.77
N THR A 291 -11.21 -46.47 -15.75
CA THR A 291 -11.16 -47.93 -15.91
C THR A 291 -12.48 -48.63 -15.58
N GLU A 292 -13.47 -47.87 -15.08
CA GLU A 292 -14.77 -48.34 -14.58
C GLU A 292 -14.63 -49.37 -13.44
N LEU A 293 -13.61 -49.18 -12.60
CA LEU A 293 -13.34 -50.05 -11.46
C LEU A 293 -13.55 -49.29 -10.15
N SER A 294 -13.94 -50.02 -9.10
CA SER A 294 -14.02 -49.43 -7.77
C SER A 294 -12.64 -48.98 -7.27
N ILE A 295 -12.61 -47.89 -6.50
CA ILE A 295 -11.39 -47.33 -5.91
C ILE A 295 -10.59 -48.40 -5.14
N ARG A 296 -11.29 -49.28 -4.39
CA ARG A 296 -10.67 -50.38 -3.65
C ARG A 296 -9.91 -51.35 -4.59
N ARG A 297 -10.50 -51.70 -5.74
CA ARG A 297 -9.84 -52.56 -6.74
C ARG A 297 -8.63 -51.85 -7.35
N ILE A 298 -8.76 -50.56 -7.66
CA ILE A 298 -7.65 -49.75 -8.18
C ILE A 298 -6.45 -49.76 -7.23
N TYR A 299 -6.65 -49.50 -5.94
CA TYR A 299 -5.55 -49.60 -4.96
C TYR A 299 -4.95 -50.99 -4.86
N LYS A 300 -5.77 -52.06 -4.95
CA LYS A 300 -5.27 -53.45 -4.96
C LYS A 300 -4.30 -53.66 -6.12
N TYR A 301 -4.68 -53.27 -7.34
CA TYR A 301 -3.83 -53.46 -8.53
C TYR A 301 -2.62 -52.52 -8.55
N LEU A 302 -2.79 -51.26 -8.14
CA LEU A 302 -1.67 -50.31 -8.01
C LEU A 302 -0.64 -50.79 -6.99
N ARG A 303 -1.05 -51.46 -5.90
CA ARG A 303 -0.14 -52.10 -4.95
C ARG A 303 0.66 -53.23 -5.61
N GLY A 304 0.01 -54.06 -6.43
CA GLY A 304 0.66 -55.11 -7.21
C GLY A 304 1.68 -54.56 -8.21
N LEU A 305 1.27 -53.56 -9.01
CA LEU A 305 2.14 -52.86 -9.97
C LEU A 305 3.33 -52.16 -9.29
N LYS A 306 3.12 -51.62 -8.08
CA LYS A 306 4.19 -51.04 -7.26
C LYS A 306 5.16 -52.11 -6.75
N GLY A 307 4.68 -53.28 -6.32
CA GLY A 307 5.50 -54.43 -5.96
C GLY A 307 6.39 -54.92 -7.11
N LYS A 308 5.84 -54.90 -8.34
CA LYS A 308 6.56 -55.20 -9.59
C LYS A 308 7.48 -54.06 -10.06
N LYS A 309 7.56 -52.93 -9.34
CA LYS A 309 8.33 -51.72 -9.68
C LYS A 309 7.96 -51.12 -11.05
N LEU A 310 6.74 -51.37 -11.54
CA LEU A 310 6.22 -50.79 -12.79
C LEU A 310 5.56 -49.43 -12.56
N VAL A 311 5.11 -49.17 -11.32
CA VAL A 311 4.48 -47.93 -10.92
C VAL A 311 5.13 -47.41 -9.64
N PHE A 312 5.32 -46.10 -9.54
CA PHE A 312 5.71 -45.43 -8.31
C PHE A 312 4.71 -44.35 -7.93
N THR A 313 4.77 -43.91 -6.68
CA THR A 313 3.87 -42.90 -6.11
C THR A 313 4.65 -41.63 -5.84
N ARG A 314 4.14 -40.48 -6.27
CA ARG A 314 4.59 -39.18 -5.77
C ARG A 314 3.43 -38.48 -5.07
N LYS A 315 3.75 -37.80 -3.98
CA LYS A 315 2.82 -36.89 -3.34
C LYS A 315 2.99 -35.54 -4.02
N THR A 316 1.92 -35.00 -4.59
CA THR A 316 1.91 -33.61 -5.05
C THR A 316 1.40 -32.77 -3.88
N PRO A 317 2.21 -31.84 -3.35
CA PRO A 317 1.77 -31.00 -2.27
C PRO A 317 0.58 -30.17 -2.74
N LYS A 318 -0.35 -29.92 -1.83
CA LYS A 318 -1.46 -29.02 -2.10
C LYS A 318 -0.88 -27.60 -2.26
N VAL A 319 -1.12 -27.02 -3.42
CA VAL A 319 -0.73 -25.64 -3.72
C VAL A 319 -1.93 -24.71 -3.55
N TYR A 320 -1.65 -23.47 -3.19
CA TYR A 320 -2.60 -22.37 -3.02
C TYR A 320 -2.26 -21.31 -4.06
N ASN A 321 -3.28 -20.86 -4.79
CA ASN A 321 -3.17 -19.86 -5.85
C ASN A 321 -4.06 -18.67 -5.53
N LEU A 322 -3.73 -17.50 -6.08
CA LEU A 322 -4.65 -16.37 -6.07
C LEU A 322 -5.80 -16.63 -7.03
N THR A 323 -6.99 -16.17 -6.67
CA THR A 323 -8.09 -15.99 -7.62
C THR A 323 -7.92 -14.64 -8.34
N ALA A 324 -8.68 -14.37 -9.39
CA ALA A 324 -8.68 -13.05 -10.03
C ALA A 324 -8.99 -11.89 -9.04
N LYS A 325 -9.83 -12.14 -8.03
CA LYS A 325 -10.08 -11.18 -6.94
C LYS A 325 -8.86 -11.04 -6.02
N GLY A 326 -8.23 -12.17 -5.67
CA GLY A 326 -7.00 -12.21 -4.89
C GLY A 326 -5.85 -11.46 -5.55
N GLU A 327 -5.66 -11.64 -6.85
CA GLU A 327 -4.64 -10.95 -7.65
C GLU A 327 -4.82 -9.44 -7.57
N LYS A 328 -6.03 -8.93 -7.82
CA LYS A 328 -6.32 -7.49 -7.71
C LYS A 328 -5.94 -6.90 -6.35
N ILE A 329 -6.32 -7.56 -5.26
CA ILE A 329 -6.00 -7.09 -3.90
C ILE A 329 -4.50 -7.21 -3.62
N ALA A 330 -3.86 -8.30 -4.07
CA ALA A 330 -2.44 -8.50 -3.87
C ALA A 330 -1.62 -7.44 -4.64
N THR A 331 -2.01 -7.11 -5.89
CA THR A 331 -1.39 -6.03 -6.67
C THR A 331 -1.56 -4.69 -5.98
N LEU A 332 -2.76 -4.35 -5.49
CA LEU A 332 -2.99 -3.13 -4.72
C LEU A 332 -2.10 -3.06 -3.47
N LEU A 333 -1.95 -4.16 -2.74
CA LEU A 333 -1.07 -4.23 -1.57
C LEU A 333 0.40 -4.03 -1.96
N GLN A 334 0.84 -4.57 -3.10
CA GLN A 334 2.18 -4.35 -3.63
C GLN A 334 2.39 -2.89 -4.05
N ASP A 335 1.42 -2.28 -4.72
CA ASP A 335 1.46 -0.87 -5.13
C ASP A 335 1.49 0.06 -3.92
N LEU A 336 0.78 -0.28 -2.84
CA LEU A 336 0.84 0.43 -1.57
C LEU A 336 2.25 0.34 -0.96
N GLN A 337 2.86 -0.86 -0.94
CA GLN A 337 4.25 -1.01 -0.47
C GLN A 337 5.23 -0.20 -1.32
N ASN A 338 5.06 -0.20 -2.64
CA ASN A 338 5.89 0.59 -3.54
C ASN A 338 5.73 2.10 -3.29
N LEU A 339 4.50 2.58 -3.04
CA LEU A 339 4.24 3.98 -2.70
C LEU A 339 4.91 4.37 -1.37
N VAL A 340 4.88 3.47 -0.39
CA VAL A 340 5.58 3.66 0.88
C VAL A 340 7.09 3.77 0.65
N GLU A 341 7.68 2.84 -0.11
CA GLU A 341 9.11 2.86 -0.44
C GLU A 341 9.51 4.11 -1.23
N GLU A 342 8.71 4.54 -2.21
CA GLU A 342 8.93 5.79 -2.96
C GLU A 342 8.94 7.00 -2.03
N THR A 343 7.99 7.04 -1.08
CA THR A 343 7.86 8.14 -0.12
C THR A 343 9.02 8.14 0.88
N TRP A 344 9.48 6.97 1.31
CA TRP A 344 10.68 6.79 2.12
C TRP A 344 11.93 7.32 1.44
N ASN A 345 12.15 6.91 0.19
CA ASN A 345 13.30 7.34 -0.60
C ASN A 345 13.27 8.85 -0.87
N SER A 346 12.08 9.41 -1.08
CA SER A 346 11.90 10.85 -1.28
C SER A 346 12.21 11.65 -0.01
N SER A 347 11.77 11.17 1.16
CA SER A 347 12.07 11.80 2.44
C SER A 347 13.56 11.71 2.79
N GLU A 348 14.25 10.64 2.40
CA GLU A 348 15.70 10.53 2.53
C GLU A 348 16.47 11.58 1.71
N GLN A 349 16.04 11.81 0.47
CA GLN A 349 16.64 12.85 -0.38
C GLN A 349 16.46 14.25 0.18
N VAL A 350 15.34 14.54 0.84
CA VAL A 350 15.12 15.82 1.52
C VAL A 350 16.14 16.00 2.66
N LEU A 351 16.39 14.96 3.44
CA LEU A 351 17.34 15.00 4.57
C LEU A 351 18.81 15.05 4.12
N SER A 352 19.17 14.42 3.00
CA SER A 352 20.55 14.41 2.50
C SER A 352 20.95 15.75 1.86
N ASN A 353 20.00 16.43 1.20
CA ASN A 353 20.21 17.73 0.59
C ASN A 353 20.43 18.87 1.60
N GLU A 354 20.13 18.66 2.88
CA GLU A 354 20.38 19.63 3.97
C GLU A 354 21.81 19.56 4.51
N LYS A 355 22.51 18.44 4.27
CA LYS A 355 23.89 18.22 4.75
C LYS A 355 24.96 18.65 3.76
N SER A 356 24.57 18.99 2.53
CA SER A 356 25.45 19.44 1.44
C SER A 356 25.37 20.95 1.30
#